data_AF-A0A955DHL2-F1
#
_entry.id   AF-A0A955DHL2-F1
#
_cell.length_a   1.000
_cell.length_b   1.000
_cell.length_c   1.000
_cell.angle_alpha   90.00
_cell.angle_beta   90.00
_cell.angle_gamma   90.00
#
_symmetry.space_group_name_H-M   'P 1'
#
loop_
_entity.id
_entity.type
_entity.pdbx_description
1 polymer ?
#
loop_
_entity_poly.entity_id
_entity_poly.type
_entity_poly.pdbx_seq_one_letter_code
_entity_poly.pdbx_strand_id
1 'polypeptide(L)'
;MVTPVRVKMLAQHGLWSRLLDEVLRNGRDVPLKLRLRLTEEGAEAEVAAGLALTRLAELARPGDRHVGAAIELLVGRQRSDGGFGKGTAGSVVGTGCALAGLLGVCEGAGFGAMPGWSTAWPAACGAGARLASLLEHADPEERTLVAWVLAPRAVVAARLGVDVGALLDGLDRSGASFDRVLGPMLNRVRAVLGVTPAAAA
;
A
#
# COMPACT_ATOMS: atom_id res chain seq x y z
N MET A 1 -0.27 20.62 0.15
CA MET A 1 -1.50 19.87 0.46
C MET A 1 -1.85 19.01 -0.74
N VAL A 2 -2.01 17.71 -0.53
CA VAL A 2 -2.41 16.76 -1.59
C VAL A 2 -3.90 16.94 -1.87
N THR A 3 -4.25 17.22 -3.13
CA THR A 3 -5.65 17.35 -3.58
C THR A 3 -5.93 16.39 -4.73
N PRO A 4 -7.20 15.96 -4.96
CA PRO A 4 -7.55 15.05 -6.05
C PRO A 4 -7.11 15.55 -7.45
N VAL A 5 -7.27 16.85 -7.70
CA VAL A 5 -6.83 17.49 -8.95
C VAL A 5 -5.31 17.41 -9.12
N ARG A 6 -4.55 17.65 -8.04
CA ARG A 6 -3.09 17.64 -8.08
C ARG A 6 -2.53 16.24 -8.25
N VAL A 7 -3.10 15.24 -7.58
CA VAL A 7 -2.75 13.82 -7.78
C VAL A 7 -2.95 13.43 -9.24
N LYS A 8 -4.13 13.73 -9.81
CA LYS A 8 -4.44 13.43 -11.20
C LYS A 8 -3.42 14.07 -12.15
N MET A 9 -3.14 15.36 -11.98
CA MET A 9 -2.19 16.08 -12.83
C MET A 9 -0.79 15.47 -12.79
N LEU A 10 -0.24 15.23 -11.58
CA LEU A 10 1.10 14.66 -11.44
C LEU A 10 1.18 13.25 -12.05
N ALA A 11 0.16 12.42 -11.84
CA ALA A 11 0.10 11.07 -12.40
C ALA A 11 0.00 11.08 -13.94
N GLN A 12 -0.84 11.95 -14.52
CA GLN A 12 -1.02 12.05 -15.97
C GLN A 12 0.26 12.50 -16.69
N HIS A 13 1.08 13.34 -16.05
CA HIS A 13 2.37 13.79 -16.59
C HIS A 13 3.55 12.88 -16.22
N GLY A 14 3.30 11.74 -15.56
CA GLY A 14 4.36 10.81 -15.17
C GLY A 14 5.33 11.35 -14.11
N LEU A 15 4.92 12.36 -13.34
CA LEU A 15 5.74 13.01 -12.31
C LEU A 15 5.69 12.21 -10.99
N TRP A 16 6.09 10.94 -11.03
CA TRP A 16 5.90 9.96 -9.94
C TRP A 16 6.67 10.30 -8.67
N SER A 17 7.95 10.69 -8.78
CA SER A 17 8.77 11.07 -7.62
C SER A 17 8.15 12.25 -6.87
N ARG A 18 7.66 13.25 -7.62
CA ARG A 18 7.00 14.41 -7.05
C ARG A 18 5.66 14.05 -6.40
N LEU A 19 4.89 13.16 -7.02
CA LEU A 19 3.66 12.65 -6.43
C LEU A 19 3.94 11.91 -5.11
N LEU A 20 4.93 11.01 -5.11
CA LEU A 20 5.34 10.26 -3.93
C LEU A 20 5.76 11.19 -2.80
N ASP A 21 6.62 12.17 -3.09
CA ASP A 21 7.04 13.19 -2.13
C ASP A 21 5.86 13.95 -1.53
N GLU A 22 4.90 14.36 -2.36
CA GLU A 22 3.73 15.08 -1.88
C GLU A 22 2.85 14.21 -0.99
N VAL A 23 2.63 12.94 -1.36
CA VAL A 23 1.85 12.01 -0.55
C VAL A 23 2.56 11.72 0.77
N LEU A 24 3.87 11.47 0.76
CA LEU A 24 4.65 11.20 1.97
C LEU A 24 4.75 12.42 2.90
N ARG A 25 4.77 13.64 2.37
CA ARG A 25 4.73 14.87 3.20
C ARG A 25 3.37 15.15 3.83
N ASN A 26 2.29 14.61 3.27
CA ASN A 26 0.91 14.85 3.72
C ASN A 26 0.24 13.57 4.25
N GLY A 27 1.02 12.51 4.43
CA GLY A 27 0.59 11.18 4.82
C GLY A 27 1.24 10.75 6.13
N ARG A 28 1.32 9.45 6.34
CA ARG A 28 1.93 8.89 7.54
C ARG A 28 3.45 8.91 7.44
N ASP A 29 4.12 9.19 8.55
CA ASP A 29 5.57 9.19 8.62
C ASP A 29 6.15 7.81 8.29
N VAL A 30 7.22 7.83 7.49
CA VAL A 30 8.06 6.68 7.13
C VAL A 30 9.51 7.06 7.38
N PRO A 31 10.31 6.24 8.08
CA PRO A 31 11.74 6.48 8.25
C PRO A 31 12.46 6.66 6.92
N LEU A 32 13.48 7.54 6.88
CA LEU A 32 14.21 7.87 5.64
C LEU A 32 14.75 6.62 4.93
N LYS A 33 15.30 5.67 5.68
CA LYS A 33 15.81 4.39 5.15
C LYS A 33 14.75 3.66 4.30
N LEU A 34 13.53 3.57 4.81
CA LEU A 34 12.42 2.92 4.12
C LEU A 34 11.84 3.78 3.00
N ARG A 35 11.91 5.11 3.10
CA ARG A 35 11.56 6.00 1.99
C ARG A 35 12.44 5.80 0.77
N LEU A 36 13.74 5.55 0.96
CA LEU A 36 14.65 5.24 -0.15
C LEU A 36 14.23 3.94 -0.84
N ARG A 37 13.83 2.90 -0.07
CA ARG A 37 13.28 1.65 -0.62
C ARG A 37 12.00 1.86 -1.44
N LEU A 38 11.13 2.82 -1.08
CA LEU A 38 9.94 3.16 -1.87
C LEU A 38 10.26 3.68 -3.28
N THR A 39 11.47 4.21 -3.48
CA THR A 39 11.95 4.75 -4.77
C THR A 39 12.87 3.79 -5.52
N GLU A 40 13.26 2.68 -4.89
CA GLU A 40 14.12 1.66 -5.50
C GLU A 40 13.31 0.67 -6.37
N GLU A 41 14.00 -0.02 -7.28
CA GLU A 41 13.46 -1.18 -8.02
C GLU A 41 12.29 -0.92 -8.99
N GLY A 42 12.16 0.29 -9.53
CA GLY A 42 11.29 0.54 -10.68
C GLY A 42 9.79 0.36 -10.42
N ALA A 43 9.38 0.35 -9.15
CA ALA A 43 7.99 0.33 -8.70
C ALA A 43 7.47 1.70 -8.22
N GLU A 44 8.29 2.74 -8.37
CA GLU A 44 7.99 4.09 -7.87
C GLU A 44 6.63 4.61 -8.33
N ALA A 45 6.24 4.37 -9.59
CA ALA A 45 4.98 4.83 -10.12
C ALA A 45 3.78 4.14 -9.45
N GLU A 46 3.88 2.83 -9.22
CA GLU A 46 2.85 2.02 -8.56
C GLU A 46 2.77 2.34 -7.07
N VAL A 47 3.91 2.55 -6.41
CA VAL A 47 3.98 3.02 -5.02
C VAL A 47 3.33 4.40 -4.90
N ALA A 48 3.73 5.36 -5.75
CA ALA A 48 3.18 6.70 -5.75
C ALA A 48 1.67 6.69 -6.01
N ALA A 49 1.20 5.93 -7.00
CA ALA A 49 -0.21 5.82 -7.34
C ALA A 49 -1.03 5.13 -6.25
N GLY A 50 -0.53 4.03 -5.67
CA GLY A 50 -1.21 3.31 -4.59
C GLY A 50 -1.34 4.13 -3.29
N LEU A 51 -0.27 4.82 -2.89
CA LEU A 51 -0.29 5.71 -1.74
C LEU A 51 -1.15 6.96 -2.00
N ALA A 52 -1.11 7.51 -3.21
CA ALA A 52 -1.98 8.62 -3.59
C ALA A 52 -3.45 8.19 -3.55
N LEU A 53 -3.78 7.03 -4.10
CA LEU A 53 -5.14 6.49 -4.08
C LEU A 53 -5.62 6.22 -2.64
N THR A 54 -4.75 5.68 -1.79
CA THR A 54 -5.01 5.54 -0.34
C THR A 54 -5.40 6.88 0.26
N ARG A 55 -4.60 7.92 0.00
CA ARG A 55 -4.85 9.26 0.56
C ARG A 55 -6.11 9.90 -0.03
N LEU A 56 -6.41 9.67 -1.30
CA LEU A 56 -7.64 10.12 -1.92
C LEU A 56 -8.86 9.44 -1.32
N ALA A 57 -8.81 8.13 -1.09
CA ALA A 57 -9.91 7.40 -0.47
C ALA A 57 -10.21 7.90 0.96
N GLU A 58 -9.19 8.35 1.70
CA GLU A 58 -9.36 8.94 3.04
C GLU A 58 -9.98 10.34 3.01
N LEU A 59 -9.78 11.11 1.93
CA LEU A 59 -10.17 12.52 1.85
C LEU A 59 -11.40 12.77 0.98
N ALA A 60 -11.67 11.88 0.03
CA ALA A 60 -12.71 12.04 -0.97
C ALA A 60 -14.10 11.79 -0.37
N ARG A 61 -15.09 12.50 -0.91
CA ARG A 61 -16.50 12.20 -0.66
C ARG A 61 -16.95 11.06 -1.58
N PRO A 62 -18.01 10.31 -1.20
CA PRO A 62 -18.64 9.36 -2.11
C PRO A 62 -18.98 10.05 -3.45
N GLY A 63 -18.67 9.38 -4.57
CA GLY A 63 -18.92 9.92 -5.91
C GLY A 63 -17.84 10.86 -6.48
N ASP A 64 -16.70 11.05 -5.82
CA ASP A 64 -15.61 11.86 -6.38
C ASP A 64 -14.99 11.20 -7.64
N ARG A 65 -15.23 11.80 -8.81
CA ARG A 65 -14.74 11.34 -10.11
C ARG A 65 -13.22 11.24 -10.22
N HIS A 66 -12.47 11.97 -9.39
CA HIS A 66 -11.01 11.92 -9.41
C HIS A 66 -10.47 10.62 -8.84
N VAL A 67 -11.22 9.94 -7.97
CA VAL A 67 -10.88 8.62 -7.46
C VAL A 67 -10.98 7.57 -8.57
N GLY A 68 -12.06 7.60 -9.36
CA GLY A 68 -12.24 6.72 -10.53
C GLY A 68 -11.06 6.79 -11.51
N ALA A 69 -10.64 8.00 -11.88
CA ALA A 69 -9.49 8.20 -12.77
C ALA A 69 -8.17 7.69 -12.18
N ALA A 70 -7.97 7.83 -10.85
CA ALA A 70 -6.78 7.31 -10.18
C ALA A 70 -6.78 5.78 -10.12
N ILE A 71 -7.94 5.13 -9.98
CA ILE A 71 -8.08 3.67 -10.06
C ILE A 71 -7.72 3.20 -11.46
N GLU A 72 -8.27 3.79 -12.51
CA GLU A 72 -7.97 3.39 -13.89
C GLU A 72 -6.47 3.50 -14.19
N LEU A 73 -5.84 4.60 -13.75
CA LEU A 73 -4.40 4.80 -13.88
C LEU A 73 -3.60 3.73 -13.13
N LEU A 74 -4.01 3.35 -11.92
CA LEU A 74 -3.33 2.31 -11.15
C LEU A 74 -3.54 0.93 -11.78
N VAL A 75 -4.79 0.54 -12.04
CA VAL A 75 -5.15 -0.77 -12.59
C VAL A 75 -4.57 -0.99 -13.99
N GLY A 76 -4.45 0.06 -14.81
CA GLY A 76 -3.75 -0.01 -16.10
C GLY A 76 -2.26 -0.36 -16.00
N ARG A 77 -1.68 -0.32 -14.80
CA ARG A 77 -0.30 -0.74 -14.50
C ARG A 77 -0.21 -2.13 -13.88
N GLN A 78 -1.36 -2.76 -13.60
CA GLN A 78 -1.39 -4.13 -13.11
C GLN A 78 -0.92 -5.06 -14.23
N ARG A 79 -0.04 -5.98 -13.86
CA ARG A 79 0.46 -7.02 -14.75
C ARG A 79 -0.54 -8.16 -14.87
N SER A 80 -0.35 -9.02 -15.86
CA SER A 80 -1.18 -10.22 -16.07
C SER A 80 -1.12 -11.22 -14.91
N ASP A 81 -0.05 -11.20 -14.11
CA ASP A 81 0.09 -12.02 -12.90
C ASP A 81 -0.54 -11.39 -11.65
N GLY A 82 -1.22 -10.24 -11.80
CA GLY A 82 -1.84 -9.48 -10.71
C GLY A 82 -0.88 -8.56 -9.96
N GLY A 83 0.43 -8.64 -10.21
CA GLY A 83 1.45 -7.85 -9.53
C GLY A 83 1.60 -6.43 -10.08
N PHE A 84 2.37 -5.62 -9.34
CA PHE A 84 2.72 -4.24 -9.67
C PHE A 84 4.24 -4.04 -9.66
N GLY A 85 4.73 -3.11 -10.46
CA GLY A 85 6.16 -2.79 -10.62
C GLY A 85 6.80 -3.39 -11.88
N LYS A 86 8.04 -2.97 -12.15
CA LYS A 86 8.82 -3.43 -13.31
C LYS A 86 9.53 -4.77 -13.04
N GLY A 87 9.98 -5.42 -14.11
CA GLY A 87 10.75 -6.68 -14.05
C GLY A 87 9.87 -7.94 -14.08
N THR A 88 10.45 -9.12 -14.20
CA THR A 88 9.70 -10.38 -14.35
C THR A 88 9.02 -10.85 -13.06
N ALA A 89 9.56 -10.48 -11.89
CA ALA A 89 9.03 -10.88 -10.59
C ALA A 89 7.94 -9.93 -10.03
N GLY A 90 7.89 -8.67 -10.49
CA GLY A 90 7.11 -7.62 -9.83
C GLY A 90 7.75 -7.16 -8.52
N SER A 91 7.18 -6.14 -7.88
CA SER A 91 7.67 -5.55 -6.63
C SER A 91 6.74 -5.86 -5.46
N VAL A 92 7.29 -6.37 -4.36
CA VAL A 92 6.56 -6.61 -3.10
C VAL A 92 5.93 -5.32 -2.62
N VAL A 93 6.75 -4.27 -2.50
CA VAL A 93 6.36 -2.95 -2.00
C VAL A 93 5.37 -2.28 -2.95
N GLY A 94 5.64 -2.30 -4.26
CA GLY A 94 4.74 -1.77 -5.27
C GLY A 94 3.36 -2.43 -5.23
N THR A 95 3.33 -3.77 -5.13
CA THR A 95 2.09 -4.55 -5.03
C THR A 95 1.36 -4.27 -3.72
N GLY A 96 2.07 -4.18 -2.59
CA GLY A 96 1.48 -3.81 -1.30
C GLY A 96 0.87 -2.42 -1.28
N CYS A 97 1.57 -1.41 -1.81
CA CYS A 97 1.05 -0.04 -1.90
C CYS A 97 -0.16 0.06 -2.84
N ALA A 98 -0.10 -0.61 -3.99
CA ALA A 98 -1.22 -0.66 -4.94
C ALA A 98 -2.46 -1.32 -4.30
N LEU A 99 -2.27 -2.47 -3.66
CA LEU A 99 -3.33 -3.17 -2.94
C LEU A 99 -3.95 -2.28 -1.85
N ALA A 100 -3.14 -1.60 -1.04
CA ALA A 100 -3.62 -0.70 -0.01
C ALA A 100 -4.53 0.42 -0.57
N GLY A 101 -4.14 0.99 -1.72
CA GLY A 101 -4.94 1.99 -2.43
C GLY A 101 -6.27 1.43 -2.92
N LEU A 102 -6.24 0.27 -3.58
CA LEU A 102 -7.45 -0.39 -4.08
C LEU A 102 -8.41 -0.77 -2.96
N LEU A 103 -7.90 -1.32 -1.85
CA LEU A 103 -8.69 -1.63 -0.67
C LEU A 103 -9.31 -0.38 -0.04
N GLY A 104 -8.59 0.74 -0.01
CA GLY A 104 -9.13 2.01 0.48
C GLY A 104 -10.36 2.48 -0.29
N VAL A 105 -10.39 2.26 -1.61
CA VAL A 105 -11.58 2.53 -2.42
C VAL A 105 -12.70 1.55 -2.12
N CYS A 106 -12.38 0.26 -1.96
CA CYS A 106 -13.38 -0.78 -1.71
C CYS A 106 -14.07 -0.62 -0.34
N GLU A 107 -13.34 -0.14 0.66
CA GLU A 107 -13.85 0.16 2.00
C GLU A 107 -14.56 1.52 2.08
N GLY A 108 -14.12 2.50 1.28
CA GLY A 108 -14.64 3.86 1.30
C GLY A 108 -16.14 3.93 1.00
N ALA A 109 -16.89 4.60 1.88
CA ALA A 109 -18.34 4.88 1.74
C ALA A 109 -19.28 3.66 1.70
N GLY A 110 -18.78 2.45 1.98
CA GLY A 110 -19.51 1.20 1.81
C GLY A 110 -19.26 0.59 0.42
N PHE A 111 -19.07 -0.72 0.36
CA PHE A 111 -18.80 -1.45 -0.88
C PHE A 111 -19.75 -1.01 -2.01
N GLY A 112 -19.19 -0.57 -3.13
CA GLY A 112 -19.96 -0.17 -4.30
C GLY A 112 -20.26 1.34 -4.41
N ALA A 113 -20.03 2.13 -3.36
CA ALA A 113 -20.35 3.56 -3.36
C ALA A 113 -19.32 4.45 -4.08
N MET A 114 -18.09 3.97 -4.25
CA MET A 114 -17.02 4.72 -4.92
C MET A 114 -17.00 4.46 -6.44
N PRO A 115 -16.83 5.50 -7.27
CA PRO A 115 -16.62 5.33 -8.70
C PRO A 115 -15.41 4.41 -8.96
N GLY A 116 -15.58 3.44 -9.87
CA GLY A 116 -14.52 2.50 -10.24
C GLY A 116 -14.38 1.28 -9.30
N TRP A 117 -15.27 1.09 -8.32
CA TRP A 117 -15.21 -0.08 -7.41
C TRP A 117 -15.21 -1.42 -8.17
N SER A 118 -16.00 -1.53 -9.24
CA SER A 118 -16.13 -2.74 -10.06
C SER A 118 -14.83 -3.09 -10.79
N THR A 119 -13.96 -2.11 -10.99
CA THR A 119 -12.61 -2.28 -11.54
C THR A 119 -11.60 -2.52 -10.42
N ALA A 120 -11.75 -1.83 -9.29
CA ALA A 120 -10.83 -1.91 -8.16
C ALA A 120 -10.86 -3.27 -7.47
N TRP A 121 -12.05 -3.86 -7.28
CA TRP A 121 -12.19 -5.11 -6.54
C TRP A 121 -11.51 -6.31 -7.22
N PRO A 122 -11.74 -6.59 -8.53
CA PRO A 122 -11.01 -7.65 -9.23
C PRO A 122 -9.50 -7.43 -9.22
N ALA A 123 -9.05 -6.19 -9.42
CA ALA A 123 -7.64 -5.84 -9.36
C ALA A 123 -7.05 -6.10 -7.96
N ALA A 124 -7.78 -5.77 -6.90
CA ALA A 124 -7.38 -6.05 -5.52
C ALA A 124 -7.26 -7.55 -5.25
N CYS A 125 -8.20 -8.37 -5.74
CA CYS A 125 -8.11 -9.83 -5.62
C CYS A 125 -6.83 -10.39 -6.27
N GLY A 126 -6.52 -9.97 -7.50
CA GLY A 126 -5.28 -10.37 -8.19
C GLY A 126 -4.03 -9.90 -7.45
N ALA A 127 -4.03 -8.66 -6.96
CA ALA A 127 -2.92 -8.08 -6.20
C ALA A 127 -2.71 -8.79 -4.86
N GLY A 128 -3.79 -9.16 -4.15
CA GLY A 128 -3.74 -9.87 -2.87
C GLY A 128 -3.12 -11.26 -3.03
N ALA A 129 -3.60 -12.04 -4.01
CA ALA A 129 -3.05 -13.36 -4.31
C ALA A 129 -1.56 -13.27 -4.69
N ARG A 130 -1.18 -12.29 -5.52
CA ARG A 130 0.22 -12.11 -5.91
C ARG A 130 1.09 -11.67 -4.74
N LEU A 131 0.61 -10.74 -3.91
CA LEU A 131 1.35 -10.24 -2.75
C LEU A 131 1.63 -11.34 -1.73
N ALA A 132 0.65 -12.22 -1.47
CA ALA A 132 0.84 -13.35 -0.56
C ALA A 132 2.04 -14.23 -0.99
N SER A 133 2.14 -14.54 -2.28
CA SER A 133 3.28 -15.28 -2.84
C SER A 133 4.59 -14.49 -2.76
N LEU A 134 4.56 -13.19 -3.06
CA LEU A 134 5.77 -12.34 -3.01
C LEU A 134 6.33 -12.22 -1.58
N LEU A 135 5.46 -12.17 -0.57
CA LEU A 135 5.86 -12.02 0.83
C LEU A 135 6.67 -13.21 1.37
N GLU A 136 6.51 -14.41 0.80
CA GLU A 136 7.28 -15.60 1.21
C GLU A 136 8.80 -15.38 1.06
N HIS A 137 9.21 -14.59 0.08
CA HIS A 137 10.61 -14.31 -0.24
C HIS A 137 11.06 -12.88 0.10
N ALA A 138 10.13 -12.02 0.52
CA ALA A 138 10.40 -10.62 0.84
C ALA A 138 11.33 -10.46 2.04
N ASP A 139 12.19 -9.45 2.00
CA ASP A 139 13.07 -9.11 3.12
C ASP A 139 12.30 -8.43 4.29
N PRO A 140 12.90 -8.29 5.48
CA PRO A 140 12.23 -7.65 6.61
C PRO A 140 11.80 -6.18 6.38
N GLU A 141 12.50 -5.44 5.52
CA GLU A 141 12.17 -4.03 5.24
C GLU A 141 10.95 -3.93 4.34
N GLU A 142 10.88 -4.74 3.29
CA GLU A 142 9.72 -4.86 2.40
C GLU A 142 8.48 -5.32 3.16
N ARG A 143 8.63 -6.36 3.99
CA ARG A 143 7.56 -6.86 4.86
C ARG A 143 7.08 -5.77 5.83
N THR A 144 8.00 -4.99 6.41
CA THR A 144 7.65 -3.86 7.29
C THR A 144 6.87 -2.77 6.54
N LEU A 145 7.28 -2.43 5.32
CA LEU A 145 6.58 -1.47 4.46
C LEU A 145 5.18 -1.95 4.10
N VAL A 146 5.03 -3.22 3.73
CA VAL A 146 3.74 -3.84 3.41
C VAL A 146 2.82 -3.85 4.62
N ALA A 147 3.32 -4.27 5.78
CA ALA A 147 2.56 -4.24 7.03
C ALA A 147 2.07 -2.82 7.33
N TRP A 148 2.92 -1.81 7.14
CA TRP A 148 2.56 -0.42 7.38
C TRP A 148 1.48 0.13 6.44
N VAL A 149 1.54 -0.16 5.14
CA VAL A 149 0.50 0.31 4.21
C VAL A 149 -0.83 -0.42 4.40
N LEU A 150 -0.80 -1.71 4.75
CA LEU A 150 -2.01 -2.52 4.87
C LEU A 150 -2.67 -2.49 6.25
N ALA A 151 -1.96 -2.08 7.31
CA ALA A 151 -2.49 -2.08 8.68
C ALA A 151 -3.92 -1.53 8.83
N PRO A 152 -4.30 -0.39 8.23
CA PRO A 152 -5.65 0.17 8.37
C PRO A 152 -6.75 -0.70 7.78
N ARG A 153 -6.36 -1.64 6.92
CA ARG A 153 -7.23 -2.44 6.05
C ARG A 153 -6.98 -3.93 6.26
N ALA A 154 -6.36 -4.29 7.39
CA ALA A 154 -5.90 -5.65 7.66
C ALA A 154 -7.05 -6.66 7.59
N VAL A 155 -8.25 -6.28 8.04
CA VAL A 155 -9.44 -7.14 7.98
C VAL A 155 -9.81 -7.50 6.54
N VAL A 156 -9.79 -6.52 5.62
CA VAL A 156 -10.14 -6.77 4.22
C VAL A 156 -8.97 -7.43 3.47
N ALA A 157 -7.73 -7.04 3.78
CA ALA A 157 -6.53 -7.70 3.25
C ALA A 157 -6.50 -9.20 3.60
N ALA A 158 -6.89 -9.58 4.81
CA ALA A 158 -6.97 -10.97 5.24
C ALA A 158 -7.97 -11.79 4.39
N ARG A 159 -9.08 -11.18 3.96
CA ARG A 159 -10.03 -11.83 3.03
C ARG A 159 -9.43 -12.12 1.66
N LEU A 160 -8.36 -11.42 1.30
CA LEU A 160 -7.61 -11.63 0.06
C LEU A 160 -6.34 -12.48 0.27
N GLY A 161 -6.23 -13.15 1.42
CA GLY A 161 -5.11 -14.04 1.75
C GLY A 161 -3.86 -13.34 2.29
N VAL A 162 -3.94 -12.04 2.62
CA VAL A 162 -2.81 -11.29 3.18
C VAL A 162 -3.07 -11.01 4.67
N ASP A 163 -2.53 -11.88 5.53
CA ASP A 163 -2.64 -11.74 6.98
C ASP A 163 -1.54 -10.84 7.54
N VAL A 164 -1.91 -9.59 7.87
CA VAL A 164 -0.99 -8.61 8.47
C VAL A 164 -0.53 -9.04 9.87
N GLY A 165 -1.34 -9.79 10.62
CA GLY A 165 -0.95 -10.32 11.94
C GLY A 165 0.16 -11.36 11.80
N ALA A 166 -0.03 -12.35 10.93
CA ALA A 166 0.99 -13.36 10.66
C ALA A 166 2.30 -12.75 10.10
N LEU A 167 2.18 -11.66 9.33
CA LEU A 167 3.32 -10.89 8.84
C LEU A 167 4.10 -10.23 10.00
N LEU A 168 3.42 -9.64 10.98
CA LEU A 168 4.04 -9.07 12.18
C LEU A 168 4.74 -10.14 13.02
N ASP A 169 4.12 -11.30 13.22
CA ASP A 169 4.73 -12.41 13.95
C ASP A 169 6.01 -12.90 13.25
N GLY A 170 6.00 -12.94 11.92
CA GLY A 170 7.19 -13.25 11.12
C GLY A 170 8.32 -12.24 11.33
N LEU A 171 8.00 -10.96 11.40
CA LEU A 171 8.94 -9.86 11.65
C LEU A 171 9.48 -9.88 13.08
N ASP A 172 8.67 -10.29 14.06
CA ASP A 172 9.12 -10.53 15.43
C ASP A 172 10.14 -11.66 15.49
N ARG A 173 9.84 -12.79 14.85
CA ARG A 173 10.77 -13.94 14.78
C ARG A 173 12.08 -13.61 14.09
N SER A 174 12.08 -12.68 13.12
CA SER A 174 13.31 -12.24 12.46
C SER A 174 14.07 -11.15 13.23
N GLY A 175 13.59 -10.75 14.41
CA GLY A 175 14.21 -9.70 15.24
C GLY A 175 13.96 -8.26 14.76
N ALA A 176 13.10 -8.04 13.77
CA ALA A 176 12.86 -6.71 13.21
C ALA A 176 12.25 -5.74 14.23
N SER A 177 11.51 -6.23 15.22
CA SER A 177 10.97 -5.38 16.30
C SER A 177 12.04 -4.80 17.21
N PHE A 178 13.24 -5.39 17.25
CA PHE A 178 14.38 -4.87 18.00
C PHE A 178 15.29 -4.00 17.14
N ASP A 179 15.06 -3.94 15.83
CA ASP A 179 15.80 -3.04 14.95
C ASP A 179 15.45 -1.58 15.27
N ARG A 180 16.47 -0.72 15.31
CA ARG A 180 16.34 0.69 15.70
C ARG A 180 15.48 1.50 14.72
N VAL A 181 15.34 1.05 13.48
CA VAL A 181 14.56 1.70 12.42
C VAL A 181 13.19 1.03 12.28
N LEU A 182 13.14 -0.30 12.17
CA LEU A 182 11.90 -1.04 11.91
C LEU A 182 11.02 -1.14 13.15
N GLY A 183 11.60 -1.35 14.34
CA GLY A 183 10.87 -1.53 15.60
C GLY A 183 9.86 -0.40 15.90
N PRO A 184 10.27 0.89 15.86
CA PRO A 184 9.33 2.00 16.06
C PRO A 184 8.18 2.03 15.04
N MET A 185 8.43 1.62 13.79
CA MET A 185 7.40 1.57 12.75
C MET A 185 6.43 0.41 12.99
N LEU A 186 6.93 -0.77 13.35
CA LEU A 186 6.12 -1.93 13.70
C LEU A 186 5.24 -1.66 14.92
N ASN A 187 5.72 -0.91 15.90
CA ASN A 187 4.91 -0.50 17.05
C ASN A 187 3.75 0.42 16.65
N ARG A 188 3.93 1.29 15.65
CA ARG A 188 2.83 2.09 15.09
C ARG A 188 1.82 1.22 14.35
N VAL A 189 2.29 0.22 13.60
CA VAL A 189 1.42 -0.76 12.93
C VAL A 189 0.57 -1.52 13.94
N ARG A 190 1.20 -2.03 15.01
CA ARG A 190 0.51 -2.69 16.12
C ARG A 190 -0.54 -1.82 16.78
N ALA A 191 -0.23 -0.54 17.00
CA ALA A 191 -1.19 0.41 17.55
C ALA A 191 -2.43 0.59 16.65
N VAL A 192 -2.25 0.60 15.33
CA VAL A 192 -3.37 0.64 14.37
C VAL A 192 -4.24 -0.62 14.44
N LEU A 193 -3.63 -1.78 14.69
CA LEU A 193 -4.33 -3.06 14.78
C LEU A 193 -4.91 -3.34 16.18
N GLY A 194 -4.59 -2.52 17.19
CA GLY A 194 -4.98 -2.77 18.58
C GLY A 194 -4.26 -3.97 19.21
N VAL A 195 -3.06 -4.30 18.74
CA VAL A 195 -2.27 -5.45 19.20
C VAL A 195 -1.13 -4.97 20.08
N THR A 196 -0.89 -5.63 21.22
CA THR A 196 0.29 -5.36 22.07
C THR A 196 1.53 -6.11 21.57
N PRO A 197 2.75 -5.56 21.73
CA PRO A 197 3.97 -6.28 21.39
C PRO A 197 4.05 -7.60 22.17
N ALA A 198 4.55 -8.66 21.54
CA ALA A 198 4.94 -9.85 22.27
C ALA A 198 6.01 -9.46 23.29
N ALA A 199 5.85 -9.87 24.55
CA ALA A 199 6.87 -9.66 25.56
C ALA A 199 8.17 -10.30 25.08
N ALA A 200 9.29 -9.56 25.15
CA ALA A 200 10.60 -10.10 24.79
C ALA A 200 10.89 -11.29 25.73
N ALA A 201 10.94 -12.49 25.14
CA ALA A 201 11.33 -13.73 25.82
C ALA A 201 12.85 -13.84 25.90
#